data_AF-E5YA48-F1
#
_entry.id   AF-E5YA48-F1
#
_cell.length_a   1.000
_cell.length_b   1.000
_cell.length_c   1.000
_cell.angle_alpha   90.00
_cell.angle_beta   90.00
_cell.angle_gamma   90.00
#
_symmetry.space_group_name_H-M   'P 1'
#
loop_
_entity.id
_entity.type
_entity.pdbx_description
1 polymer ?
#
loop_
_entity_poly.entity_id
_entity_poly.type
_entity_poly.pdbx_seq_one_letter_code
_entity_poly.pdbx_strand_id
1 'polypeptide(L)'
;MDLDERIEEFRNSLPEKKREAFDSLPHEYKQTLIDPEAIKKMAQASLNAAGVMKRTPAKLPSFPAPYSLPGSFLDELDEHPVVTFIQIKKEFNKEFSTWVAGCCQYLGSFIELNSGNFYVNLTQCHLNRRNIEACAKLLYLSGVMLDDKHSMKYFVQIAREITTSFYPLDTSAIPAEISDPDDLTKHLEREYQRQHPEHWFEDWRQRFTHEMQEFFEKKDLIEKAASSNQQKPQYQPTAPSKKAPPEKKRKEKGCLGVCLILTVLAALGILFLH
;
A
#
# COMPACT_ATOMS: atom_id res chain seq x y z
N MET A 1 -16.20 54.13 16.05
CA MET A 1 -14.99 53.77 15.31
C MET A 1 -15.43 53.25 13.97
N ASP A 2 -15.00 53.91 12.90
CA ASP A 2 -15.32 53.50 11.53
C ASP A 2 -14.66 52.15 11.20
N LEU A 3 -15.15 51.44 10.19
CA LEU A 3 -14.61 50.13 9.82
C LEU A 3 -13.13 50.21 9.44
N ASP A 4 -12.74 51.25 8.69
CA ASP A 4 -11.36 51.48 8.28
C ASP A 4 -10.46 51.79 9.48
N GLU A 5 -10.97 52.55 10.44
CA GLU A 5 -10.28 52.88 11.69
C GLU A 5 -10.03 51.61 12.55
N ARG A 6 -11.01 50.69 12.58
CA ARG A 6 -10.87 49.37 13.23
C ARG A 6 -9.88 48.46 12.49
N ILE A 7 -9.86 48.50 11.16
CA ILE A 7 -8.89 47.77 10.32
C ILE A 7 -7.48 48.26 10.61
N GLU A 8 -7.30 49.56 10.71
CA GLU A 8 -6.01 50.18 10.96
C GLU A 8 -5.51 49.93 12.38
N GLU A 9 -6.38 50.03 13.39
CA GLU A 9 -6.06 49.68 14.77
C GLU A 9 -5.64 48.21 14.90
N PHE A 10 -6.40 47.30 14.29
CA PHE A 10 -6.08 45.87 14.28
C PHE A 10 -4.76 45.59 13.56
N ARG A 11 -4.54 46.19 12.38
CA ARG A 11 -3.26 46.09 11.65
C ARG A 11 -2.08 46.54 12.51
N ASN A 12 -2.24 47.63 13.25
CA ASN A 12 -1.18 48.17 14.11
C ASN A 12 -0.91 47.29 15.33
N SER A 13 -1.89 46.53 15.80
CA SER A 13 -1.73 45.51 16.86
C SER A 13 -0.92 44.28 16.42
N LEU A 14 -0.82 44.00 15.11
CA LEU A 14 -0.10 42.85 14.58
C LEU A 14 1.43 43.07 14.61
N PRO A 15 2.22 42.01 14.85
CA PRO A 15 3.67 42.03 14.65
C PRO A 15 4.02 42.42 13.21
N GLU A 16 5.13 43.15 13.02
CA GLU A 16 5.52 43.71 11.71
C GLU A 16 5.58 42.66 10.59
N LYS A 17 6.06 41.45 10.90
CA LYS A 17 6.11 40.31 9.97
C LYS A 17 4.75 39.80 9.50
N LYS A 18 3.67 40.06 10.25
CA LYS A 18 2.30 39.65 9.93
C LYS A 18 1.47 40.77 9.27
N ARG A 19 1.97 42.01 9.28
CA ARG A 19 1.29 43.17 8.67
C ARG A 19 1.23 43.08 7.16
N GLU A 20 2.32 42.65 6.52
CA GLU A 20 2.39 42.47 5.07
C GLU A 20 1.40 41.40 4.58
N ALA A 21 1.31 40.28 5.29
CA ALA A 21 0.32 39.24 5.03
C ALA A 21 -1.11 39.77 5.20
N PHE A 22 -1.38 40.54 6.27
CA PHE A 22 -2.68 41.16 6.49
C PHE A 22 -3.03 42.20 5.40
N ASP A 23 -2.04 42.97 4.94
CA ASP A 23 -2.23 44.00 3.91
C ASP A 23 -2.60 43.40 2.55
N SER A 24 -2.09 42.21 2.25
CA SER A 24 -2.41 41.46 1.03
C SER A 24 -3.83 40.88 0.98
N LEU A 25 -4.54 40.83 2.11
CA LEU A 25 -5.90 40.27 2.15
C LEU A 25 -6.92 41.18 1.43
N PRO A 26 -7.94 40.62 0.77
CA PRO A 26 -9.05 41.42 0.28
C PRO A 26 -9.81 42.09 1.43
N HIS A 27 -10.38 43.26 1.17
CA HIS A 27 -11.02 44.11 2.19
C HIS A 27 -12.12 43.37 2.98
N GLU A 28 -12.90 42.52 2.31
CA GLU A 28 -13.94 41.66 2.91
C GLU A 28 -13.38 40.68 3.96
N TYR A 29 -12.18 40.13 3.71
CA TYR A 29 -11.52 39.25 4.67
C TYR A 29 -10.93 40.02 5.85
N LYS A 30 -10.41 41.23 5.63
CA LYS A 30 -9.95 42.11 6.72
C LYS A 30 -11.09 42.45 7.66
N GLN A 31 -12.24 42.88 7.10
CA GLN A 31 -13.45 43.16 7.87
C GLN A 31 -13.89 41.93 8.69
N THR A 32 -13.86 40.74 8.09
CA THR A 32 -14.23 39.49 8.78
C THR A 32 -13.29 39.17 9.95
N LEU A 33 -11.98 39.46 9.84
CA LEU A 33 -10.99 39.21 10.90
C LEU A 33 -11.12 40.12 12.13
N ILE A 34 -11.79 41.26 11.98
CA ILE A 34 -11.92 42.30 13.02
C ILE A 34 -13.28 42.22 13.72
N ASP A 35 -14.22 41.47 13.15
CA ASP A 35 -15.49 41.16 13.76
C ASP A 35 -15.49 39.71 14.31
N PRO A 36 -15.35 39.52 15.62
CA PRO A 36 -15.41 38.20 16.24
C PRO A 36 -16.68 37.41 15.92
N GLU A 37 -17.78 38.12 15.65
CA GLU A 37 -19.07 37.53 15.31
C GLU A 37 -19.10 37.06 13.85
N ALA A 38 -18.39 37.76 12.95
CA ALA A 38 -18.18 37.34 11.57
C ALA A 38 -17.26 36.12 11.47
N ILE A 39 -16.20 36.04 12.28
CA ILE A 39 -15.36 34.83 12.40
C ILE A 39 -16.19 33.64 12.88
N LYS A 40 -17.02 33.83 13.93
CA LYS A 40 -17.91 32.78 14.43
C LYS A 40 -18.91 32.33 13.37
N LYS A 41 -19.50 33.25 12.60
CA LYS A 41 -20.42 32.91 11.50
C LYS A 41 -19.71 32.17 10.37
N MET A 42 -18.49 32.58 10.00
CA MET A 42 -17.70 31.89 8.98
C MET A 42 -17.30 30.49 9.47
N ALA A 43 -16.80 30.35 10.69
CA ALA A 43 -16.49 29.06 11.29
C ALA A 43 -17.73 28.15 11.38
N GLN A 44 -18.88 28.70 11.78
CA GLN A 44 -20.14 27.96 11.83
C GLN A 44 -20.64 27.60 10.42
N ALA A 45 -20.47 28.47 9.42
CA ALA A 45 -20.79 28.18 8.03
C ALA A 45 -19.87 27.08 7.47
N SER A 46 -18.59 27.09 7.80
CA SER A 46 -17.63 26.03 7.47
C SER A 46 -17.99 24.72 8.18
N LEU A 47 -18.37 24.75 9.46
CA LEU A 47 -18.84 23.59 10.21
C LEU A 47 -20.16 23.04 9.64
N ASN A 48 -21.09 23.92 9.25
CA ASN A 48 -22.34 23.53 8.62
C ASN A 48 -22.10 22.96 7.22
N ALA A 49 -21.19 23.54 6.44
CA ALA A 49 -20.77 23.01 5.14
C ALA A 49 -20.07 21.66 5.29
N ALA A 50 -19.21 21.49 6.29
CA ALA A 50 -18.64 20.19 6.66
C ALA A 50 -19.71 19.20 7.14
N GLY A 51 -20.76 19.68 7.83
CA GLY A 51 -21.94 18.89 8.17
C GLY A 51 -22.74 18.45 6.94
N VAL A 52 -22.85 19.31 5.91
CA VAL A 52 -23.42 18.97 4.60
C VAL A 52 -22.52 17.99 3.82
N MET A 53 -21.21 18.00 4.06
CA MET A 53 -20.26 17.01 3.53
C MET A 53 -20.31 15.65 4.23
N LYS A 54 -20.98 15.51 5.39
CA LYS A 54 -21.40 14.20 5.95
C LYS A 54 -22.53 13.58 5.10
N ARG A 55 -22.42 13.62 3.78
CA ARG A 55 -23.33 12.89 2.89
C ARG A 55 -23.08 11.40 3.09
N THR A 56 -24.16 10.63 3.04
CA THR A 56 -24.11 9.18 2.90
C THR A 56 -23.12 8.82 1.78
N PRO A 57 -22.23 7.83 1.97
CA PRO A 57 -21.27 7.42 0.95
C PRO A 57 -21.97 7.22 -0.40
N ALA A 58 -21.35 7.68 -1.48
CA ALA A 58 -21.91 7.44 -2.81
C ALA A 58 -22.11 5.94 -3.02
N LYS A 59 -23.25 5.54 -3.62
CA LYS A 59 -23.52 4.11 -3.91
C LYS A 59 -22.39 3.56 -4.77
N LEU A 60 -21.72 2.55 -4.24
CA LEU A 60 -20.57 1.94 -4.90
C LEU A 60 -20.99 1.10 -6.10
N PRO A 61 -20.17 1.03 -7.16
CA PRO A 61 -20.41 0.07 -8.22
C PRO A 61 -20.39 -1.36 -7.66
N SER A 62 -21.20 -2.26 -8.20
CA SER A 62 -21.21 -3.67 -7.80
C SER A 62 -19.84 -4.31 -8.02
N PHE A 63 -19.30 -5.01 -7.02
CA PHE A 63 -18.02 -5.69 -7.12
C PHE A 63 -18.11 -6.88 -8.10
N PRO A 64 -17.23 -6.97 -9.13
CA PRO A 64 -17.39 -7.92 -10.24
C PRO A 64 -16.81 -9.33 -10.02
N ALA A 65 -16.32 -9.70 -8.83
CA ALA A 65 -15.60 -10.96 -8.58
C ALA A 65 -16.01 -11.62 -7.24
N PRO A 66 -15.68 -12.92 -6.98
CA PRO A 66 -15.89 -13.50 -5.65
C PRO A 66 -15.18 -12.67 -4.58
N TYR A 67 -15.91 -12.42 -3.48
CA TYR A 67 -15.63 -11.36 -2.50
C TYR A 67 -14.30 -11.47 -1.73
N SER A 68 -13.57 -12.57 -1.84
CA SER A 68 -12.37 -12.81 -1.04
C SER A 68 -11.46 -13.86 -1.65
N LEU A 69 -10.15 -13.62 -1.60
CA LEU A 69 -9.17 -14.68 -1.78
C LEU A 69 -9.24 -15.67 -0.60
N PRO A 70 -8.86 -16.95 -0.79
CA PRO A 70 -8.80 -17.90 0.31
C PRO A 70 -7.91 -17.37 1.45
N GLY A 71 -8.32 -17.57 2.72
CA GLY A 71 -7.53 -17.12 3.87
C GLY A 71 -6.11 -17.67 3.85
N SER A 72 -5.95 -18.96 3.51
CA SER A 72 -4.64 -19.60 3.37
C SER A 72 -3.74 -18.94 2.33
N PHE A 73 -4.33 -18.39 1.26
CA PHE A 73 -3.56 -17.65 0.26
C PHE A 73 -3.07 -16.31 0.82
N LEU A 74 -3.92 -15.61 1.58
CA LEU A 74 -3.54 -14.34 2.21
C LEU A 74 -2.43 -14.56 3.24
N ASP A 75 -2.51 -15.64 4.01
CA ASP A 75 -1.46 -16.03 4.96
C ASP A 75 -0.15 -16.34 4.24
N GLU A 76 -0.20 -17.08 3.13
CA GLU A 76 0.99 -17.38 2.32
C GLU A 76 1.60 -16.12 1.71
N LEU A 77 0.78 -15.18 1.21
CA LEU A 77 1.26 -13.90 0.69
C LEU A 77 1.92 -13.02 1.78
N ASP A 78 1.47 -13.16 3.03
CA ASP A 78 2.05 -12.44 4.17
C ASP A 78 3.38 -13.07 4.64
N GLU A 79 3.50 -14.39 4.59
CA GLU A 79 4.68 -15.15 5.06
C GLU A 79 5.76 -15.34 3.98
N HIS A 80 5.35 -15.56 2.73
CA HIS A 80 6.19 -15.93 1.59
C HIS A 80 5.86 -15.12 0.31
N PRO A 81 5.89 -13.78 0.37
CA PRO A 81 5.47 -12.91 -0.74
C PRO A 81 6.13 -13.21 -2.09
N VAL A 82 7.42 -13.57 -2.13
CA VAL A 82 8.16 -13.82 -3.39
C VAL A 82 7.71 -15.13 -4.01
N VAL A 83 7.73 -16.22 -3.23
CA VAL A 83 7.35 -17.55 -3.71
C VAL A 83 5.88 -17.56 -4.14
N THR A 84 4.99 -16.99 -3.33
CA THR A 84 3.56 -16.90 -3.65
C THR A 84 3.33 -16.10 -4.94
N PHE A 85 4.02 -14.97 -5.13
CA PHE A 85 3.88 -14.17 -6.35
C PHE A 85 4.38 -14.88 -7.61
N ILE A 86 5.52 -15.58 -7.52
CA ILE A 86 6.04 -16.40 -8.62
C ILE A 86 5.04 -17.51 -8.98
N GLN A 87 4.45 -18.17 -7.97
CA GLN A 87 3.50 -19.26 -8.19
C GLN A 87 2.27 -18.77 -8.94
N ILE A 88 1.69 -17.65 -8.51
CA ILE A 88 0.56 -16.99 -9.19
C ILE A 88 0.86 -16.75 -10.68
N LYS A 89 2.06 -16.21 -10.97
CA LYS A 89 2.46 -15.88 -12.34
C LYS A 89 2.71 -17.14 -13.18
N LYS A 90 3.30 -18.18 -12.61
CA LYS A 90 3.54 -19.47 -13.28
C LYS A 90 2.24 -20.20 -13.61
N GLU A 91 1.29 -20.19 -12.68
CA GLU A 91 -0.01 -20.82 -12.89
C GLU A 91 -0.91 -20.02 -13.85
N PHE A 92 -0.48 -18.81 -14.24
CA PHE A 92 -1.20 -17.89 -15.12
C PHE A 92 -2.69 -17.80 -14.76
N ASN A 93 -2.97 -17.67 -13.46
CA ASN A 93 -4.33 -17.78 -12.97
C ASN A 93 -5.14 -16.56 -13.43
N LYS A 94 -5.95 -16.77 -14.49
CA LYS A 94 -6.84 -15.76 -15.06
C LYS A 94 -7.81 -15.22 -14.00
N GLU A 95 -8.25 -16.05 -13.07
CA GLU A 95 -9.13 -15.66 -11.97
C GLU A 95 -8.41 -14.69 -11.03
N PHE A 96 -7.14 -14.94 -10.74
CA PHE A 96 -6.33 -14.05 -9.91
C PHE A 96 -6.08 -12.69 -10.58
N SER A 97 -5.67 -12.69 -11.85
CA SER A 97 -5.48 -11.43 -12.60
C SER A 97 -6.79 -10.64 -12.69
N THR A 98 -7.91 -11.33 -12.90
CA THR A 98 -9.25 -10.72 -12.90
C THR A 98 -9.62 -10.17 -11.53
N TRP A 99 -9.27 -10.87 -10.45
CA TRP A 99 -9.50 -10.42 -9.09
C TRP A 99 -8.71 -9.16 -8.75
N VAL A 100 -7.41 -9.11 -9.06
CA VAL A 100 -6.58 -7.92 -8.83
C VAL A 100 -7.11 -6.74 -9.63
N ALA A 101 -7.43 -6.94 -10.91
CA ALA A 101 -8.02 -5.90 -11.75
C ALA A 101 -9.36 -5.40 -11.20
N GLY A 102 -10.23 -6.31 -10.76
CA GLY A 102 -11.51 -5.98 -10.13
C GLY A 102 -11.35 -5.20 -8.82
N CYS A 103 -10.39 -5.59 -7.98
CA CYS A 103 -10.06 -4.86 -6.75
C CYS A 103 -9.54 -3.45 -7.06
N CYS A 104 -8.63 -3.30 -8.02
CA CYS A 104 -8.08 -2.00 -8.42
C CYS A 104 -9.16 -1.08 -8.98
N GLN A 105 -10.01 -1.59 -9.87
CA GLN A 105 -11.12 -0.83 -10.42
C GLN A 105 -12.10 -0.37 -9.34
N TYR A 106 -12.46 -1.29 -8.44
CA TYR A 106 -13.40 -1.00 -7.35
C TYR A 106 -12.84 0.02 -6.36
N LEU A 107 -11.60 -0.16 -5.91
CA LEU A 107 -10.94 0.76 -4.97
C LEU A 107 -10.68 2.11 -5.62
N GLY A 108 -10.27 2.14 -6.89
CA GLY A 108 -10.14 3.37 -7.67
C GLY A 108 -11.46 4.13 -7.76
N SER A 109 -12.56 3.46 -8.14
CA SER A 109 -13.89 4.08 -8.18
C SER A 109 -14.37 4.53 -6.81
N PHE A 110 -14.12 3.76 -5.74
CA PHE A 110 -14.46 4.15 -4.37
C PHE A 110 -13.77 5.46 -4.00
N ILE A 111 -12.46 5.56 -4.22
CA ILE A 111 -11.65 6.73 -3.88
C ILE A 111 -12.08 7.93 -4.73
N GLU A 112 -12.27 7.75 -6.02
CA GLU A 112 -12.66 8.83 -6.94
C GLU A 112 -14.04 9.41 -6.58
N LEU A 113 -15.05 8.55 -6.40
CA LEU A 113 -16.42 8.95 -6.05
C LEU A 113 -16.50 9.68 -4.71
N ASN A 114 -15.56 9.43 -3.80
CA ASN A 114 -15.55 10.01 -2.46
C ASN A 114 -14.40 10.98 -2.21
N SER A 115 -13.66 11.39 -3.25
CA SER A 115 -12.47 12.26 -3.14
C SER A 115 -12.72 13.63 -2.47
N GLY A 116 -13.97 14.09 -2.44
CA GLY A 116 -14.40 15.31 -1.74
C GLY A 116 -15.08 15.08 -0.38
N ASN A 117 -15.13 13.84 0.12
CA ASN A 117 -15.82 13.46 1.35
C ASN A 117 -14.84 12.98 2.41
N PHE A 118 -14.40 13.91 3.27
CA PHE A 118 -13.46 13.64 4.37
C PHE A 118 -13.96 12.64 5.42
N TYR A 119 -15.25 12.29 5.41
CA TYR A 119 -15.84 11.31 6.34
C TYR A 119 -15.91 9.90 5.78
N VAL A 120 -15.54 9.71 4.51
CA VAL A 120 -15.54 8.40 3.85
C VAL A 120 -14.10 7.92 3.71
N ASN A 121 -13.86 6.70 4.16
CA ASN A 121 -12.56 6.07 4.10
C ASN A 121 -12.72 4.57 3.80
N LEU A 122 -11.62 3.84 3.64
CA LEU A 122 -11.67 2.43 3.21
C LEU A 122 -12.34 1.49 4.22
N THR A 123 -12.60 1.90 5.46
CA THR A 123 -13.39 1.09 6.41
C THR A 123 -14.85 0.94 5.99
N GLN A 124 -15.34 1.84 5.13
CA GLN A 124 -16.69 1.83 4.57
C GLN A 124 -16.76 1.10 3.21
N CYS A 125 -15.64 0.54 2.77
CA CYS A 125 -15.54 -0.29 1.58
C CYS A 125 -16.15 -1.68 1.83
N HIS A 126 -16.75 -2.30 0.82
CA HIS A 126 -17.24 -3.69 0.96
C HIS A 126 -16.10 -4.72 1.01
N LEU A 127 -14.93 -4.37 0.47
CA LEU A 127 -13.74 -5.21 0.60
C LEU A 127 -13.22 -5.10 2.04
N ASN A 128 -12.97 -6.25 2.66
CA ASN A 128 -12.36 -6.27 3.98
C ASN A 128 -10.90 -5.77 3.92
N ARG A 129 -10.38 -5.36 5.07
CA ARG A 129 -9.02 -4.85 5.23
C ARG A 129 -7.95 -5.77 4.63
N ARG A 130 -7.98 -7.08 4.91
CA ARG A 130 -6.96 -8.02 4.39
C ARG A 130 -6.97 -8.11 2.86
N ASN A 131 -8.14 -8.09 2.23
CA ASN A 131 -8.24 -8.09 0.76
C ASN A 131 -7.67 -6.80 0.16
N ILE A 132 -7.92 -5.66 0.79
CA ILE A 132 -7.38 -4.36 0.35
C ILE A 132 -5.86 -4.33 0.49
N GLU A 133 -5.33 -4.77 1.64
CA GLU A 133 -3.89 -4.89 1.87
C GLU A 133 -3.24 -5.87 0.89
N ALA A 134 -3.86 -7.02 0.64
CA ALA A 134 -3.37 -7.98 -0.35
C ALA A 134 -3.32 -7.38 -1.76
N CYS A 135 -4.36 -6.65 -2.17
CA CYS A 135 -4.35 -5.92 -3.44
C CYS A 135 -3.15 -4.96 -3.53
N ALA A 136 -2.89 -4.17 -2.49
CA ALA A 136 -1.74 -3.25 -2.43
C ALA A 136 -0.39 -4.00 -2.49
N LYS A 137 -0.24 -5.08 -1.72
CA LYS A 137 0.97 -5.93 -1.73
C LYS A 137 1.24 -6.51 -3.12
N LEU A 138 0.21 -6.96 -3.83
CA LEU A 138 0.33 -7.52 -5.17
C LEU A 138 0.66 -6.47 -6.25
N LEU A 139 0.15 -5.24 -6.09
CA LEU A 139 0.54 -4.10 -6.92
C LEU A 139 2.01 -3.74 -6.70
N TYR A 140 2.45 -3.73 -5.44
CA TYR A 140 3.86 -3.50 -5.11
C TYR A 140 4.77 -4.58 -5.72
N LEU A 141 4.44 -5.86 -5.55
CA LEU A 141 5.21 -6.97 -6.13
C LEU A 141 5.25 -6.89 -7.65
N SER A 142 4.13 -6.54 -8.30
CA SER A 142 4.11 -6.31 -9.75
C SER A 142 5.02 -5.16 -10.15
N GLY A 143 5.00 -4.05 -9.40
CA GLY A 143 5.86 -2.91 -9.69
C GLY A 143 7.36 -3.18 -9.47
N VAL A 144 7.72 -3.92 -8.41
CA VAL A 144 9.13 -4.19 -8.09
C VAL A 144 9.69 -5.37 -8.86
N MET A 145 8.97 -6.49 -8.93
CA MET A 145 9.48 -7.72 -9.55
C MET A 145 9.32 -7.74 -11.06
N LEU A 146 8.39 -6.96 -11.62
CA LEU A 146 8.11 -6.93 -13.06
C LEU A 146 8.36 -5.56 -13.70
N ASP A 147 8.90 -4.58 -12.95
CA ASP A 147 9.08 -3.18 -13.38
C ASP A 147 7.78 -2.53 -13.92
N ASP A 148 6.61 -2.94 -13.39
CA ASP A 148 5.33 -2.38 -13.80
C ASP A 148 5.06 -1.03 -13.10
N LYS A 149 5.43 0.05 -13.78
CA LYS A 149 5.23 1.44 -13.35
C LYS A 149 3.76 1.77 -13.08
N HIS A 150 2.82 1.14 -13.79
CA HIS A 150 1.40 1.40 -13.59
C HIS A 150 0.94 0.84 -12.25
N SER A 151 1.29 -0.41 -11.97
CA SER A 151 1.02 -1.05 -10.67
C SER A 151 1.65 -0.27 -9.51
N MET A 152 2.90 0.19 -9.67
CA MET A 152 3.56 0.99 -8.65
C MET A 152 2.85 2.33 -8.37
N LYS A 153 2.35 3.01 -9.40
CA LYS A 153 1.58 4.25 -9.23
C LYS A 153 0.27 4.01 -8.45
N TYR A 154 -0.44 2.93 -8.77
CA TYR A 154 -1.65 2.54 -8.03
C TYR A 154 -1.35 2.15 -6.59
N PHE A 155 -0.25 1.43 -6.36
CA PHE A 155 0.21 1.08 -5.01
C PHE A 155 0.43 2.34 -4.16
N VAL A 156 1.17 3.33 -4.65
CA VAL A 156 1.43 4.58 -3.91
C VAL A 156 0.13 5.31 -3.55
N GLN A 157 -0.83 5.35 -4.49
CA GLN A 157 -2.12 5.97 -4.25
C GLN A 157 -2.91 5.25 -3.15
N ILE A 158 -2.98 3.92 -3.20
CA ILE A 158 -3.81 3.15 -2.25
C ILE A 158 -3.14 2.93 -0.90
N ALA A 159 -1.81 2.81 -0.83
CA ALA A 159 -1.07 2.58 0.41
C ALA A 159 -1.29 3.71 1.42
N ARG A 160 -1.37 4.95 0.93
CA ARG A 160 -1.72 6.12 1.75
C ARG A 160 -3.13 5.98 2.34
N GLU A 161 -4.11 5.67 1.49
CA GLU A 161 -5.51 5.50 1.90
C GLU A 161 -5.68 4.35 2.90
N ILE A 162 -4.94 3.24 2.74
CA ILE A 162 -4.92 2.11 3.68
C ILE A 162 -4.39 2.58 5.04
N THR A 163 -3.26 3.27 5.04
CA THR A 163 -2.61 3.78 6.25
C THR A 163 -3.56 4.70 7.00
N THR A 164 -4.14 5.70 6.33
CA THR A 164 -5.07 6.64 6.96
C THR A 164 -6.40 6.01 7.39
N SER A 165 -6.87 4.95 6.71
CA SER A 165 -8.17 4.33 7.01
C SER A 165 -8.10 3.29 8.11
N PHE A 166 -7.07 2.44 8.11
CA PHE A 166 -6.98 1.27 9.00
C PHE A 166 -5.95 1.42 10.11
N TYR A 167 -5.04 2.37 9.97
CA TYR A 167 -3.97 2.66 10.92
C TYR A 167 -3.94 4.17 11.22
N PRO A 168 -5.08 4.77 11.62
CA PRO A 168 -5.15 6.21 11.83
C PRO A 168 -4.19 6.64 12.93
N LEU A 169 -3.54 7.79 12.72
CA LEU A 169 -2.69 8.40 13.73
C LEU A 169 -3.53 8.74 14.97
N ASP A 170 -3.14 8.21 16.12
CA ASP A 170 -3.77 8.57 17.39
C ASP A 170 -3.35 9.99 17.77
N THR A 171 -4.29 10.92 17.70
CA THR A 171 -4.09 12.34 18.00
C THR A 171 -4.61 12.71 19.40
N SER A 172 -5.00 11.74 20.22
CA SER A 172 -5.53 11.99 21.56
C SER A 172 -4.53 12.66 22.51
N ALA A 173 -3.22 12.50 22.25
CA ALA A 173 -2.15 13.09 23.04
C ALA A 173 -1.84 14.56 22.67
N ILE A 174 -2.49 15.13 21.64
CA ILE A 174 -2.24 16.51 21.23
C ILE A 174 -2.78 17.47 22.31
N PRO A 175 -1.92 18.34 22.89
CA PRO A 175 -2.36 19.32 23.87
C PRO A 175 -3.40 20.28 23.28
N ALA A 176 -4.51 20.48 23.99
CA ALA A 176 -5.60 21.37 23.58
C ALA A 176 -5.18 22.86 23.48
N GLU A 177 -4.03 23.22 24.04
CA GLU A 177 -3.51 24.58 24.15
C GLU A 177 -2.62 24.99 22.96
N ILE A 178 -2.37 24.10 21.99
CA ILE A 178 -1.60 24.45 20.80
C ILE A 178 -2.43 25.41 19.94
N SER A 179 -2.08 26.70 20.02
CA SER A 179 -2.68 27.77 19.21
C SER A 179 -1.89 28.07 17.94
N ASP A 180 -0.63 27.62 17.86
CA ASP A 180 0.27 27.87 16.73
C ASP A 180 0.28 26.70 15.74
N PRO A 181 0.00 26.94 14.44
CA PRO A 181 -0.02 25.89 13.42
C PRO A 181 1.33 25.18 13.22
N ASP A 182 2.46 25.88 13.38
CA ASP A 182 3.78 25.27 13.22
C ASP A 182 4.07 24.30 14.37
N ASP A 183 3.68 24.65 15.59
CA ASP A 183 3.80 23.76 16.75
C ASP A 183 2.86 22.55 16.66
N LEU A 184 1.64 22.72 16.12
CA LEU A 184 0.75 21.60 15.82
C LEU A 184 1.38 20.65 14.80
N THR A 185 1.96 21.19 13.74
CA THR A 185 2.64 20.42 12.69
C THR A 185 3.81 19.62 13.27
N LYS A 186 4.66 20.24 14.10
CA LYS A 186 5.75 19.54 14.79
C LYS A 186 5.23 18.43 15.71
N HIS A 187 4.10 18.64 16.39
CA HIS A 187 3.54 17.63 17.27
C HIS A 187 2.98 16.44 16.48
N LEU A 188 2.24 16.70 15.41
CA LEU A 188 1.74 15.67 14.49
C LEU A 188 2.88 14.86 13.88
N GLU A 189 3.97 15.51 13.45
CA GLU A 189 5.14 14.83 12.92
C GLU A 189 5.79 13.94 13.99
N ARG A 190 5.94 14.41 15.23
CA ARG A 190 6.46 13.57 16.33
C ARG A 190 5.57 12.37 16.61
N GLU A 191 4.25 12.55 16.63
CA GLU A 191 3.32 11.44 16.80
C GLU A 191 3.39 10.47 15.63
N TYR A 192 3.51 10.97 14.40
CA TYR A 192 3.69 10.15 13.21
C TYR A 192 4.96 9.30 13.31
N GLN A 193 6.09 9.90 13.68
CA GLN A 193 7.35 9.18 13.89
C GLN A 193 7.33 8.28 15.14
N ARG A 194 6.42 8.49 16.11
CA ARG A 194 6.32 7.61 17.28
C ARG A 194 5.48 6.37 16.99
N GLN A 195 4.37 6.58 16.29
CA GLN A 195 3.38 5.54 16.02
C GLN A 195 3.68 4.78 14.73
N HIS A 196 4.35 5.44 13.78
CA HIS A 196 4.79 4.89 12.51
C HIS A 196 3.67 4.06 11.84
N PRO A 197 2.57 4.71 11.44
CA PRO A 197 1.39 4.02 10.95
C PRO A 197 1.66 3.17 9.69
N GLU A 198 2.77 3.40 8.98
CA GLU A 198 3.24 2.61 7.84
C GLU A 198 3.78 1.20 8.16
N HIS A 199 3.96 0.82 9.43
CA HIS A 199 4.53 -0.48 9.82
C HIS A 199 3.83 -1.69 9.20
N TRP A 200 2.52 -1.60 8.98
CA TRP A 200 1.76 -2.69 8.34
C TRP A 200 2.34 -3.12 6.99
N PHE A 201 2.92 -2.17 6.26
CA PHE A 201 3.55 -2.41 4.97
C PHE A 201 5.06 -2.56 5.12
N GLU A 202 5.71 -1.75 5.96
CA GLU A 202 7.16 -1.79 6.11
C GLU A 202 7.65 -3.14 6.65
N ASP A 203 6.98 -3.69 7.66
CA ASP A 203 7.31 -5.01 8.22
C ASP A 203 7.17 -6.11 7.18
N TRP A 204 6.12 -6.04 6.36
CA TRP A 204 5.91 -6.98 5.27
C TRP A 204 6.94 -6.78 4.14
N ARG A 205 7.30 -5.53 3.82
CA ARG A 205 8.33 -5.20 2.83
C ARG A 205 9.69 -5.76 3.22
N GLN A 206 10.05 -5.69 4.50
CA GLN A 206 11.28 -6.29 5.02
C GLN A 206 11.30 -7.81 4.80
N ARG A 207 10.18 -8.50 5.06
CA ARG A 207 10.05 -9.94 4.77
C ARG A 207 10.26 -10.22 3.28
N PHE A 208 9.61 -9.45 2.42
CA PHE A 208 9.81 -9.53 0.97
C PHE A 208 11.29 -9.34 0.59
N THR A 209 11.96 -8.32 1.12
CA THR A 209 13.37 -8.05 0.82
C THR A 209 14.27 -9.21 1.25
N HIS A 210 14.04 -9.76 2.45
CA HIS A 210 14.78 -10.91 2.95
C HIS A 210 14.56 -12.15 2.08
N GLU A 211 13.31 -12.46 1.75
CA GLU A 211 12.98 -13.61 0.89
C GLU A 211 13.56 -13.45 -0.53
N MET A 212 13.55 -12.23 -1.09
CA MET A 212 14.19 -11.93 -2.38
C MET A 212 15.69 -12.18 -2.34
N GLN A 213 16.37 -11.76 -1.27
CA GLN A 213 17.80 -12.01 -1.09
C GLN A 213 18.08 -13.50 -1.01
N GLU A 214 17.36 -14.24 -0.17
CA GLU A 214 17.51 -15.70 -0.09
C GLU A 214 17.26 -16.39 -1.43
N PHE A 215 16.26 -15.91 -2.18
CA PHE A 215 15.92 -16.48 -3.48
C PHE A 215 17.09 -16.33 -4.48
N PHE A 216 17.71 -15.15 -4.56
CA PHE A 216 18.87 -14.92 -5.42
C PHE A 216 20.10 -15.68 -4.95
N GLU A 217 20.38 -15.75 -3.64
CA GLU A 217 21.49 -16.53 -3.12
C GLU A 217 21.35 -18.03 -3.45
N LYS A 218 20.16 -18.59 -3.27
CA LYS A 218 19.86 -19.99 -3.64
C LYS A 218 20.03 -20.20 -5.14
N LYS A 219 19.56 -19.27 -5.97
CA LYS A 219 19.73 -19.33 -7.42
C LYS A 219 21.21 -19.33 -7.81
N ASP A 220 22.01 -18.41 -7.27
CA ASP A 220 23.44 -18.30 -7.52
C ASP A 220 24.21 -19.56 -7.10
N LEU A 221 23.85 -20.15 -5.94
CA LEU A 221 24.44 -21.40 -5.48
C LEU A 221 24.15 -22.57 -6.43
N ILE A 222 22.94 -22.64 -6.96
CA ILE A 222 22.54 -23.72 -7.88
C ILE A 222 23.17 -23.51 -9.26
N GLU A 223 23.27 -22.28 -9.75
CA GLU A 223 23.99 -21.96 -10.99
C GLU A 223 25.48 -22.30 -10.86
N LYS A 224 26.13 -21.93 -9.74
CA LYS A 224 27.53 -22.31 -9.46
C LYS A 224 27.72 -23.82 -9.37
N ALA A 225 26.80 -24.54 -8.74
CA ALA A 225 26.85 -26.02 -8.67
C ALA A 225 26.62 -26.67 -10.05
N ALA A 226 25.74 -26.11 -10.88
CA ALA A 226 25.49 -26.58 -12.24
C ALA A 226 26.70 -26.33 -13.17
N SER A 227 27.35 -25.17 -13.06
CA SER A 227 28.59 -24.86 -13.80
C SER A 227 29.79 -25.68 -13.33
N SER A 228 29.90 -25.97 -12.03
CA SER A 228 30.97 -26.84 -11.49
C SER A 228 30.83 -28.30 -11.94
N ASN A 229 29.59 -28.78 -12.17
CA ASN A 229 29.32 -30.13 -12.66
C ASN A 229 29.53 -30.31 -14.18
N GLN A 230 29.89 -29.25 -14.91
CA GLN A 230 30.27 -29.33 -16.34
C GLN A 230 31.76 -29.64 -16.58
N GLN A 231 32.56 -29.91 -15.54
CA GLN A 231 33.89 -30.50 -15.74
C GLN A 231 33.76 -31.95 -16.25
N LYS A 232 33.89 -32.07 -17.58
CA LYS A 232 34.13 -33.26 -18.42
C LYS A 232 34.10 -34.61 -17.68
N PRO A 233 33.10 -35.48 -17.93
CA PRO A 233 33.30 -36.91 -17.72
C PRO A 233 34.42 -37.36 -18.66
N GLN A 234 35.54 -37.80 -18.08
CA GLN A 234 36.58 -38.50 -18.83
C GLN A 234 35.97 -39.81 -19.32
N TYR A 235 35.62 -39.86 -20.61
CA TYR A 235 35.08 -41.03 -21.28
C TYR A 235 36.02 -42.23 -21.09
N GLN A 236 35.60 -43.22 -20.31
CA GLN A 236 36.07 -44.60 -20.44
C GLN A 236 34.96 -45.43 -21.12
N PRO A 237 35.22 -46.08 -22.26
CA PRO A 237 34.21 -46.90 -22.91
C PRO A 237 34.10 -48.25 -22.20
N THR A 238 32.89 -48.60 -21.74
CA THR A 238 32.56 -49.98 -21.37
C THR A 238 31.25 -50.41 -22.03
N ALA A 239 31.23 -51.67 -22.47
CA ALA A 239 30.33 -52.30 -23.43
C ALA A 239 28.86 -52.48 -22.93
N PRO A 240 27.89 -52.75 -23.84
CA PRO A 240 26.47 -52.64 -23.54
C PRO A 240 25.88 -53.91 -22.93
N SER A 241 25.03 -53.78 -21.91
CA SER A 241 24.19 -54.88 -21.43
C SER A 241 22.75 -54.45 -21.15
N LYS A 242 21.86 -55.01 -21.99
CA LYS A 242 20.46 -55.48 -21.85
C LYS A 242 19.42 -54.74 -20.98
N LYS A 243 18.21 -54.70 -21.56
CA LYS A 243 16.96 -54.05 -21.15
C LYS A 243 16.13 -54.81 -20.09
N ALA A 244 15.35 -54.00 -19.34
CA ALA A 244 13.98 -54.18 -18.77
C ALA A 244 13.81 -55.03 -17.49
N PRO A 245 12.73 -54.85 -16.66
CA PRO A 245 11.45 -54.14 -16.89
C PRO A 245 10.97 -53.18 -15.74
N PRO A 246 9.77 -52.54 -15.84
CA PRO A 246 9.33 -51.46 -14.93
C PRO A 246 8.36 -51.94 -13.84
N GLU A 247 8.46 -51.40 -12.62
CA GLU A 247 7.38 -51.54 -11.63
C GLU A 247 7.06 -50.27 -10.81
N LYS A 248 5.80 -49.86 -11.00
CA LYS A 248 4.75 -49.42 -10.04
C LYS A 248 5.02 -48.31 -9.02
N LYS A 249 4.18 -47.28 -9.19
CA LYS A 249 3.79 -46.22 -8.25
C LYS A 249 3.41 -46.77 -6.86
N ARG A 250 3.97 -46.17 -5.81
CA ARG A 250 3.39 -46.17 -4.47
C ARG A 250 3.25 -44.72 -4.00
N LYS A 251 2.03 -44.36 -3.59
CA LYS A 251 1.68 -43.08 -2.96
C LYS A 251 2.22 -43.08 -1.54
N GLU A 252 2.99 -42.06 -1.17
CA GLU A 252 3.15 -41.61 0.21
C GLU A 252 3.06 -40.09 0.25
N LYS A 253 2.23 -39.59 1.16
CA LYS A 253 1.97 -38.18 1.46
C LYS A 253 2.93 -37.76 2.57
N GLY A 254 3.41 -36.53 2.52
CA GLY A 254 3.95 -35.82 3.69
C GLY A 254 5.38 -35.30 3.48
N CYS A 255 5.54 -33.98 3.62
CA CYS A 255 6.80 -33.25 3.83
C CYS A 255 7.85 -33.22 2.69
N LEU A 256 7.83 -34.13 1.71
CA LEU A 256 8.78 -34.11 0.58
C LEU A 256 8.45 -33.09 -0.52
N GLY A 257 7.27 -32.47 -0.48
CA GLY A 257 6.82 -31.48 -1.48
C GLY A 257 7.62 -30.17 -1.44
N VAL A 258 8.05 -29.72 -0.27
CA VAL A 258 8.72 -28.41 -0.11
C VAL A 258 10.17 -28.48 -0.61
N CYS A 259 10.87 -29.60 -0.40
CA CYS A 259 12.25 -29.76 -0.87
C CYS A 259 12.35 -29.99 -2.40
N LEU A 260 11.38 -30.68 -3.00
CA LEU A 260 11.35 -30.90 -4.45
C LEU A 260 11.01 -29.63 -5.24
N ILE A 261 10.16 -28.75 -4.67
CA ILE A 261 9.79 -27.46 -5.28
C ILE A 261 11.02 -26.53 -5.38
N LEU A 262 11.91 -26.51 -4.38
CA LEU A 262 13.14 -25.71 -4.42
C LEU A 262 14.11 -26.16 -5.54
N THR A 263 14.25 -27.48 -5.77
CA THR A 263 15.08 -27.99 -6.87
C THR A 263 14.50 -27.75 -8.26
N VAL A 264 13.17 -27.73 -8.41
CA VAL A 264 12.50 -27.43 -9.69
C VAL A 264 12.48 -25.91 -9.96
N LEU A 265 12.40 -25.08 -8.90
CA LEU A 265 12.46 -23.62 -9.01
C LEU A 265 13.80 -23.13 -9.59
N ALA A 266 14.89 -23.80 -9.29
CA ALA A 266 16.21 -23.42 -9.78
C ALA A 266 16.51 -23.85 -11.22
N ALA A 267 15.95 -24.98 -11.67
CA ALA A 267 16.10 -25.43 -13.06
C ALA A 267 15.25 -24.61 -14.05
N LEU A 268 14.17 -23.97 -13.59
CA LEU A 268 13.23 -23.22 -14.44
C LEU A 268 13.31 -21.69 -14.30
N GLY A 269 14.06 -21.17 -13.32
CA GLY A 269 14.35 -19.74 -13.14
C GLY A 269 15.24 -19.12 -14.23
N ILE A 270 15.72 -19.94 -15.18
CA ILE A 270 16.56 -19.52 -16.32
C ILE A 270 15.68 -19.01 -17.49
N LEU A 271 14.40 -19.37 -17.56
CA LEU A 271 13.53 -19.05 -18.71
C LEU A 271 12.71 -17.76 -18.56
N PHE A 272 12.66 -17.13 -17.38
CA PHE A 272 11.77 -15.99 -17.11
C PHE A 272 12.47 -14.63 -16.90
N LEU A 273 13.81 -14.57 -17.02
CA LEU A 273 14.61 -13.35 -16.83
C LEU A 273 15.43 -12.97 -18.09
N HIS A 274 15.03 -13.47 -19.26
CA HIS A 274 15.55 -13.05 -20.56
C HIS A 274 14.44 -12.50 -21.44
#